data_AF-A0A0R1JHQ9-F1
#
_entry.id   AF-A0A0R1JHQ9-F1
#
_cell.length_a   1.000
_cell.length_b   1.000
_cell.length_c   1.000
_cell.angle_alpha   90.00
_cell.angle_beta   90.00
_cell.angle_gamma   90.00
#
_symmetry.space_group_name_H-M   'P 1'
#
loop_
_entity.id
_entity.type
_entity.pdbx_description
1 polymer ?
#
loop_
_entity_poly.entity_id
_entity_poly.type
_entity_poly.pdbx_seq_one_letter_code
_entity_poly.pdbx_strand_id
1 'polypeptide(L)'
;MAEQTVICPNCGTTNQLTNKFCAHCGFDLTQAIAVVKAAADPQKALYVQAKEALAAGDFAKAIDGFNRLGAYTDAPDQLAKAKAGFAEAQQRQRERLYGEGLDAFSHGDLTTAAARFQQVAGFQDAEAKLALVKKAQAAAAAEAAAAAKQKQAADYDAAYRQGLAGAQAATTTSDLQRYLTYLAQFTGYQDGAAQLAQFQAKYTRLAEQEKAAHAVGARRRNRILIVAGVAVVIVGGGAFAWHSHQAAAAALADKVTAQRATNAKSYNGLPSDTKKDVKTMMATYHANPKDYIYKVKATAADYTVVGYTFRGPDTSKDKLPKSGTRVYDATAIYRR
;
A
#
# COMPACT_ATOMS: atom_id res chain seq x y z
N MET A 1 -45.14 -58.45 -22.55
CA MET A 1 -44.55 -57.58 -21.52
C MET A 1 -43.08 -57.89 -21.47
N ALA A 2 -42.19 -56.90 -21.63
CA ALA A 2 -40.75 -57.15 -21.56
C ALA A 2 -40.40 -57.54 -20.12
N GLU A 3 -39.79 -58.71 -19.96
CA GLU A 3 -39.39 -59.24 -18.66
C GLU A 3 -38.23 -58.39 -18.14
N GLN A 4 -38.40 -57.77 -16.96
CA GLN A 4 -37.38 -56.89 -16.41
C GLN A 4 -36.20 -57.73 -15.89
N THR A 5 -34.98 -57.36 -16.27
CA THR A 5 -33.75 -58.12 -15.95
C THR A 5 -32.72 -57.30 -15.18
N VAL A 6 -31.80 -57.99 -14.50
CA VAL A 6 -30.66 -57.43 -13.76
C VAL A 6 -29.38 -58.19 -14.15
N ILE A 7 -28.27 -57.48 -14.33
CA ILE A 7 -26.97 -58.10 -14.63
C ILE A 7 -26.23 -58.39 -13.32
N CYS A 8 -25.76 -59.62 -13.16
CA CYS A 8 -24.98 -60.02 -11.99
C CYS A 8 -23.62 -59.30 -11.99
N PRO A 9 -23.25 -58.57 -10.92
CA PRO A 9 -21.99 -57.84 -10.86
C PRO A 9 -20.76 -58.76 -10.72
N ASN A 10 -20.95 -60.00 -10.28
CA ASN A 10 -19.84 -60.95 -10.09
C ASN A 10 -19.45 -61.69 -11.38
N CYS A 11 -20.43 -62.09 -12.21
CA CYS A 11 -20.17 -62.93 -13.39
C CYS A 11 -20.79 -62.41 -14.69
N GLY A 12 -21.49 -61.27 -14.68
CA GLY A 12 -22.10 -60.66 -15.87
C GLY A 12 -23.36 -61.36 -16.40
N THR A 13 -23.82 -62.44 -15.76
CA THR A 13 -25.04 -63.14 -16.20
C THR A 13 -26.29 -62.27 -16.03
N THR A 14 -27.13 -62.19 -17.06
CA THR A 14 -28.45 -61.58 -17.00
C THR A 14 -29.42 -62.48 -16.24
N ASN A 15 -30.08 -61.93 -15.23
CA ASN A 15 -31.03 -62.63 -14.36
C ASN A 15 -32.38 -61.92 -14.37
N GLN A 16 -33.46 -62.63 -14.02
CA GLN A 16 -34.76 -61.98 -13.78
C GLN A 16 -34.73 -61.17 -12.49
N LEU A 17 -35.45 -60.05 -12.45
CA LEU A 17 -35.55 -59.19 -11.25
C LEU A 17 -36.22 -59.86 -10.04
N THR A 18 -36.87 -61.01 -10.23
CA THR A 18 -37.44 -61.88 -9.19
C THR A 18 -36.41 -62.79 -8.53
N ASN A 19 -35.24 -63.01 -9.14
CA ASN A 19 -34.20 -63.93 -8.65
C ASN A 19 -33.38 -63.30 -7.53
N LYS A 20 -33.48 -63.82 -6.29
CA LYS A 20 -32.65 -63.33 -5.17
C LYS A 20 -31.15 -63.59 -5.35
N PHE A 21 -30.79 -64.62 -6.11
CA PHE A 21 -29.40 -65.02 -6.36
C PHE A 21 -29.14 -65.20 -7.86
N CYS A 22 -27.90 -65.02 -8.29
CA CYS A 22 -27.49 -65.27 -9.67
C CYS A 22 -27.65 -66.75 -10.02
N ALA A 23 -28.40 -67.05 -11.08
CA ALA A 23 -28.64 -68.42 -11.53
C ALA A 23 -27.36 -69.15 -11.98
N HIS A 24 -26.29 -68.41 -12.32
CA HIS A 24 -25.02 -69.00 -12.73
C HIS A 24 -24.02 -69.17 -11.57
N CYS A 25 -23.78 -68.12 -10.78
CA CYS A 25 -22.69 -68.09 -9.80
C CYS A 25 -23.14 -68.03 -8.33
N GLY A 26 -24.45 -68.01 -8.06
CA GLY A 26 -25.00 -67.97 -6.71
C GLY A 26 -24.85 -66.64 -5.96
N PHE A 27 -24.25 -65.60 -6.58
CA PHE A 27 -24.08 -64.28 -5.96
C PHE A 27 -25.43 -63.63 -5.60
N ASP A 28 -25.53 -63.01 -4.42
CA ASP A 28 -26.74 -62.31 -3.95
C ASP A 28 -27.01 -61.05 -4.80
N LEU A 29 -28.17 -61.02 -5.46
CA LEU A 29 -28.56 -59.94 -6.36
C LEU A 29 -29.38 -58.83 -5.67
N THR A 30 -29.65 -58.92 -4.37
CA THR A 30 -30.57 -58.02 -3.66
C THR A 30 -30.18 -56.54 -3.84
N GLN A 31 -28.89 -56.20 -3.77
CA GLN A 31 -28.43 -54.83 -4.01
C GLN A 31 -28.56 -54.42 -5.49
N ALA A 32 -28.20 -55.27 -6.44
CA ALA A 32 -28.30 -54.98 -7.87
C ALA A 32 -29.78 -54.82 -8.30
N ILE A 33 -30.67 -55.64 -7.76
CA ILE A 33 -32.13 -55.57 -7.92
C ILE A 33 -32.67 -54.26 -7.35
N ALA A 34 -32.19 -53.84 -6.18
CA ALA A 34 -32.56 -52.56 -5.59
C ALA A 34 -32.13 -51.38 -6.48
N VAL A 35 -30.94 -51.45 -7.09
CA VAL A 35 -30.46 -50.42 -8.04
C VAL A 35 -31.33 -50.38 -9.30
N VAL A 36 -31.66 -51.53 -9.91
CA VAL A 36 -32.52 -51.57 -11.11
C VAL A 36 -33.95 -51.13 -10.79
N LYS A 37 -34.50 -51.47 -9.61
CA LYS A 37 -35.80 -50.99 -9.16
C LYS A 37 -35.80 -49.50 -8.82
N ALA A 38 -34.71 -48.97 -8.27
CA ALA A 38 -34.54 -47.53 -8.06
C ALA A 38 -34.37 -46.76 -9.39
N ALA A 39 -33.70 -47.38 -10.37
CA ALA A 39 -33.63 -46.91 -11.74
C ALA A 39 -34.96 -47.06 -12.51
N ALA A 40 -35.95 -47.78 -11.97
CA ALA A 40 -37.23 -48.01 -12.63
C ALA A 40 -38.18 -46.80 -12.57
N ASP A 41 -37.92 -45.79 -11.73
CA ASP A 41 -38.67 -44.53 -11.74
C ASP A 41 -37.76 -43.30 -11.50
N PRO A 42 -36.95 -42.94 -12.51
CA PRO A 42 -36.08 -41.77 -12.43
C PRO A 42 -36.87 -40.45 -12.32
N GLN A 43 -38.12 -40.43 -12.78
CA GLN A 43 -39.01 -39.27 -12.62
C GLN A 43 -39.42 -39.09 -11.17
N LYS A 44 -39.79 -40.16 -10.45
CA LYS A 44 -40.08 -40.08 -9.01
C LYS A 44 -38.87 -39.63 -8.20
N ALA A 45 -37.69 -40.15 -8.48
CA ALA A 45 -36.46 -39.74 -7.80
C ALA A 45 -36.19 -38.24 -7.99
N LEU A 46 -36.30 -37.75 -9.23
CA LEU A 46 -36.13 -36.33 -9.55
C LEU A 46 -37.22 -35.45 -8.92
N TYR A 47 -38.46 -35.94 -8.86
CA TYR A 47 -39.58 -35.25 -8.19
C TYR A 47 -39.34 -35.08 -6.69
N VAL A 48 -38.88 -36.14 -6.01
CA VAL A 48 -38.51 -36.06 -4.58
C VAL A 48 -37.39 -35.04 -4.38
N GLN A 49 -36.33 -35.09 -5.18
CA GLN A 49 -35.23 -34.11 -5.11
C GLN A 49 -35.68 -32.67 -5.35
N ALA A 50 -36.57 -32.45 -6.32
CA ALA A 50 -37.11 -31.11 -6.61
C ALA A 50 -37.95 -30.56 -5.46
N LYS A 51 -38.74 -31.41 -4.77
CA LYS A 51 -39.49 -31.03 -3.57
C LYS A 51 -38.58 -30.73 -2.38
N GLU A 52 -37.54 -31.53 -2.18
CA GLU A 52 -36.54 -31.29 -1.13
C GLU A 52 -35.83 -29.94 -1.37
N ALA A 53 -35.44 -29.65 -2.62
CA ALA A 53 -34.86 -28.36 -2.99
C ALA A 53 -35.83 -27.19 -2.74
N LEU A 54 -37.11 -27.36 -3.09
CA LEU A 54 -38.14 -26.34 -2.84
C LEU A 54 -38.32 -26.10 -1.33
N ALA A 55 -38.39 -27.16 -0.53
CA ALA A 55 -38.51 -27.07 0.92
C ALA A 55 -37.27 -26.44 1.58
N ALA A 56 -36.09 -26.65 1.01
CA ALA A 56 -34.85 -26.02 1.45
C ALA A 56 -34.70 -24.54 1.01
N GLY A 57 -35.64 -24.01 0.20
CA GLY A 57 -35.54 -22.67 -0.37
C GLY A 57 -34.53 -22.55 -1.53
N ASP A 58 -34.00 -23.67 -2.02
CA ASP A 58 -33.15 -23.72 -3.22
C ASP A 58 -34.02 -23.71 -4.49
N PHE A 59 -34.66 -22.55 -4.71
CA PHE A 59 -35.63 -22.39 -5.79
C PHE A 59 -35.02 -22.63 -7.17
N ALA A 60 -33.73 -22.34 -7.38
CA ALA A 60 -33.07 -22.58 -8.66
C ALA A 60 -33.02 -24.08 -9.00
N LYS A 61 -32.59 -24.92 -8.05
CA LYS A 61 -32.59 -26.38 -8.24
C LYS A 61 -34.02 -26.94 -8.33
N ALA A 62 -34.95 -26.41 -7.54
CA ALA A 62 -36.35 -26.82 -7.62
C ALA A 62 -36.96 -26.53 -9.00
N ILE A 63 -36.71 -25.34 -9.55
CA ILE A 63 -37.18 -24.94 -10.89
C ILE A 63 -36.59 -25.87 -11.96
N ASP A 64 -35.29 -26.16 -11.92
CA ASP A 64 -34.65 -27.11 -12.86
C ASP A 64 -35.28 -28.50 -12.77
N GLY A 65 -35.42 -29.03 -11.56
CA GLY A 65 -36.00 -30.35 -11.30
C GLY A 65 -37.44 -30.45 -11.81
N PHE A 66 -38.30 -29.50 -11.47
CA PHE A 66 -39.69 -29.51 -11.93
C PHE A 66 -39.84 -29.25 -13.43
N ASN A 67 -38.98 -28.44 -14.06
CA ASN A 67 -38.99 -28.25 -15.51
C ASN A 67 -38.72 -29.58 -16.24
N ARG A 68 -37.76 -30.37 -15.75
CA ARG A 68 -37.38 -31.67 -16.34
C ARG A 68 -38.46 -32.75 -16.19
N LEU A 69 -39.38 -32.58 -15.24
CA LEU A 69 -40.48 -33.50 -14.97
C LEU A 69 -41.71 -33.29 -15.87
N GLY A 70 -41.84 -32.12 -16.49
CA GLY A 70 -42.98 -31.81 -17.36
C GLY A 70 -44.33 -31.98 -16.65
N ALA A 71 -45.20 -32.83 -17.19
CA ALA A 71 -46.55 -33.08 -16.66
C ALA A 71 -46.61 -34.22 -15.61
N TYR A 72 -45.46 -34.65 -15.05
CA TYR A 72 -45.44 -35.70 -14.03
C TYR A 72 -46.12 -35.22 -12.74
N THR A 73 -47.21 -35.87 -12.34
CA THR A 73 -47.95 -35.58 -11.08
C THR A 73 -48.38 -34.11 -10.97
N ASP A 74 -48.04 -33.43 -9.88
CA ASP A 74 -48.30 -32.00 -9.63
C ASP A 74 -47.07 -31.11 -9.94
N ALA A 75 -46.08 -31.61 -10.69
CA ALA A 75 -44.86 -30.86 -11.01
C ALA A 75 -45.11 -29.48 -11.62
N PRO A 76 -46.11 -29.25 -12.52
CA PRO A 76 -46.42 -27.92 -13.02
C PRO A 76 -46.83 -26.92 -11.92
N ASP A 77 -47.63 -27.36 -10.94
CA ASP A 77 -48.06 -26.52 -9.81
C ASP A 77 -46.88 -26.21 -8.89
N GLN A 78 -46.02 -27.20 -8.63
CA GLN A 78 -44.82 -27.01 -7.83
C GLN A 78 -43.79 -26.11 -8.51
N LEU A 79 -43.67 -26.19 -9.85
CA LEU A 79 -42.86 -25.27 -10.65
C LEU A 79 -43.34 -23.82 -10.52
N ALA A 80 -44.66 -23.61 -10.60
CA ALA A 80 -45.25 -22.28 -10.41
C ALA A 80 -44.93 -21.73 -9.01
N LYS A 81 -45.07 -22.56 -7.96
CA LYS A 81 -44.69 -22.21 -6.58
C LYS A 81 -43.19 -21.88 -6.45
N ALA A 82 -42.32 -22.68 -7.06
CA ALA A 82 -40.88 -22.46 -7.03
C ALA A 82 -40.49 -21.15 -7.73
N LYS A 83 -41.11 -20.82 -8.87
CA LYS A 83 -40.92 -19.55 -9.59
C LYS A 83 -41.41 -18.35 -8.77
N ALA A 84 -42.57 -18.45 -8.13
CA ALA A 84 -43.08 -17.41 -7.25
C ALA A 84 -42.15 -17.17 -6.05
N GLY A 85 -41.73 -18.24 -5.37
CA GLY A 85 -40.78 -18.16 -4.26
C GLY A 85 -39.42 -17.56 -4.65
N PHE A 86 -38.93 -17.89 -5.86
CA PHE A 86 -37.71 -17.28 -6.41
C PHE A 86 -37.88 -15.78 -6.65
N ALA A 87 -39.00 -15.35 -7.25
CA ALA A 87 -39.30 -13.95 -7.51
C ALA A 87 -39.40 -13.14 -6.20
N GLU A 88 -40.08 -13.68 -5.18
CA GLU A 88 -40.15 -13.08 -3.84
C GLU A 88 -38.77 -12.98 -3.17
N ALA A 89 -37.95 -14.03 -3.28
CA ALA A 89 -36.59 -14.03 -2.74
C ALA A 89 -35.72 -12.96 -3.42
N GLN A 90 -35.82 -12.81 -4.74
CA GLN A 90 -35.15 -11.73 -5.47
C GLN A 90 -35.64 -10.34 -5.04
N GLN A 91 -36.95 -10.18 -4.83
CA GLN A 91 -37.54 -8.94 -4.35
C GLN A 91 -37.00 -8.57 -2.95
N ARG A 92 -37.02 -9.50 -1.99
CA ARG A 92 -36.45 -9.30 -0.65
C ARG A 92 -34.96 -8.96 -0.70
N GLN A 93 -34.22 -9.59 -1.61
CA GLN A 93 -32.81 -9.29 -1.81
C GLN A 93 -32.59 -7.86 -2.31
N ARG A 94 -33.41 -7.38 -3.25
CA ARG A 94 -33.36 -5.99 -3.73
C ARG A 94 -33.73 -5.00 -2.63
N GLU A 95 -34.77 -5.28 -1.84
CA GLU A 95 -35.18 -4.47 -0.69
C GLU A 95 -34.05 -4.34 0.34
N ARG A 96 -33.39 -5.45 0.67
CA ARG A 96 -32.23 -5.46 1.57
C ARG A 96 -31.09 -4.59 1.02
N LEU A 97 -30.68 -4.82 -0.23
CA LEU A 97 -29.59 -4.06 -0.84
C LEU A 97 -29.92 -2.56 -0.95
N TYR A 98 -31.17 -2.22 -1.27
CA TYR A 98 -31.63 -0.84 -1.29
C TYR A 98 -31.60 -0.21 0.11
N GLY A 99 -32.05 -0.92 1.14
CA GLY A 99 -31.95 -0.50 2.54
C GLY A 99 -30.51 -0.31 3.00
N GLU A 100 -29.60 -1.22 2.67
CA GLU A 100 -28.15 -1.06 2.91
C GLU A 100 -27.58 0.18 2.19
N GLY A 101 -28.05 0.46 0.97
CA GLY A 101 -27.66 1.66 0.23
C GLY A 101 -28.13 2.95 0.91
N LEU A 102 -29.35 2.95 1.45
CA LEU A 102 -29.89 4.06 2.24
C LEU A 102 -29.10 4.30 3.54
N ASP A 103 -28.80 3.22 4.28
CA ASP A 103 -28.05 3.28 5.52
C ASP A 103 -26.64 3.86 5.28
N ALA A 104 -25.91 3.32 4.30
CA ALA A 104 -24.60 3.83 3.89
C ALA A 104 -24.65 5.31 3.47
N PHE A 105 -25.69 5.70 2.71
CA PHE A 105 -25.86 7.09 2.29
C PHE A 105 -26.07 8.03 3.48
N SER A 106 -26.88 7.63 4.47
CA SER A 106 -27.14 8.43 5.67
C SER A 106 -25.91 8.61 6.57
N HIS A 107 -24.99 7.64 6.55
CA HIS A 107 -23.71 7.70 7.27
C HIS A 107 -22.58 8.38 6.46
N GLY A 108 -22.87 8.89 5.27
CA GLY A 108 -21.88 9.53 4.40
C GLY A 108 -20.90 8.58 3.71
N ASP A 109 -21.12 7.26 3.78
CA ASP A 109 -20.37 6.28 3.00
C ASP A 109 -20.89 6.24 1.55
N LEU A 110 -20.50 7.27 0.80
CA LEU A 110 -20.91 7.46 -0.59
C LEU A 110 -20.43 6.32 -1.50
N THR A 111 -19.32 5.66 -1.17
CA THR A 111 -18.78 4.56 -1.98
C THR A 111 -19.65 3.32 -1.86
N THR A 112 -19.98 2.91 -0.63
CA THR A 112 -20.88 1.78 -0.39
C THR A 112 -22.28 2.08 -0.90
N ALA A 113 -22.80 3.29 -0.67
CA ALA A 113 -24.11 3.71 -1.17
C ALA A 113 -24.20 3.60 -2.70
N ALA A 114 -23.19 4.10 -3.44
CA ALA A 114 -23.15 4.01 -4.90
C ALA A 114 -23.19 2.55 -5.37
N ALA A 115 -22.35 1.69 -4.78
CA ALA A 115 -22.27 0.28 -5.14
C ALA A 115 -23.59 -0.46 -4.90
N ARG A 116 -24.28 -0.16 -3.79
CA ARG A 116 -25.58 -0.76 -3.46
C ARG A 116 -26.69 -0.30 -4.39
N PHE A 117 -26.84 1.00 -4.62
CA PHE A 117 -27.86 1.50 -5.55
C PHE A 117 -27.66 1.01 -6.98
N GLN A 118 -26.40 0.83 -7.42
CA GLN A 118 -26.10 0.26 -8.74
C GLN A 118 -26.53 -1.21 -8.87
N GLN A 119 -26.44 -2.02 -7.80
CA GLN A 119 -26.87 -3.43 -7.82
C GLN A 119 -28.40 -3.59 -7.90
N VAL A 120 -29.15 -2.54 -7.56
CA VAL A 120 -30.62 -2.53 -7.59
C VAL A 120 -31.15 -1.51 -8.61
N ALA A 121 -30.49 -1.37 -9.76
CA ALA A 121 -30.96 -0.53 -10.85
C ALA A 121 -32.42 -0.88 -11.26
N GLY A 122 -33.24 0.14 -11.48
CA GLY A 122 -34.69 -0.02 -11.74
C GLY A 122 -35.54 -0.36 -10.51
N PHE A 123 -34.97 -0.45 -9.31
CA PHE A 123 -35.70 -0.66 -8.07
C PHE A 123 -36.01 0.67 -7.37
N GLN A 124 -37.30 0.99 -7.22
CA GLN A 124 -37.77 2.25 -6.60
C GLN A 124 -37.08 3.47 -7.23
N ASP A 125 -36.52 4.38 -6.43
CA ASP A 125 -35.78 5.58 -6.84
C ASP A 125 -34.25 5.39 -6.77
N ALA A 126 -33.74 4.15 -6.82
CA ALA A 126 -32.31 3.85 -6.69
C ALA A 126 -31.43 4.61 -7.69
N GLU A 127 -31.89 4.81 -8.93
CA GLU A 127 -31.15 5.56 -9.95
C GLU A 127 -31.03 7.05 -9.60
N ALA A 128 -32.11 7.65 -9.10
CA ALA A 128 -32.10 9.03 -8.62
C ALA A 128 -31.15 9.20 -7.43
N LYS A 129 -31.18 8.26 -6.48
CA LYS A 129 -30.23 8.24 -5.35
C LYS A 129 -28.79 8.04 -5.80
N LEU A 130 -28.53 7.15 -6.75
CA LEU A 130 -27.20 6.96 -7.33
C LEU A 130 -26.68 8.25 -7.99
N ALA A 131 -27.54 9.00 -8.68
CA ALA A 131 -27.17 10.30 -9.25
C ALA A 131 -26.80 11.32 -8.16
N LEU A 132 -27.57 11.37 -7.06
CA LEU A 132 -27.25 12.21 -5.89
C LEU A 132 -25.91 11.83 -5.26
N VAL A 133 -25.66 10.53 -5.07
CA VAL A 133 -24.39 10.01 -4.53
C VAL A 133 -23.22 10.43 -5.42
N LYS A 134 -23.34 10.25 -6.74
CA LYS A 134 -22.28 10.65 -7.70
C LYS A 134 -22.03 12.16 -7.66
N LYS A 135 -23.08 12.98 -7.55
CA LYS A 135 -22.94 14.43 -7.39
C LYS A 135 -22.20 14.78 -6.09
N ALA A 136 -22.52 14.13 -4.98
CA ALA A 136 -21.85 14.33 -3.71
C ALA A 136 -20.36 13.90 -3.76
N GLN A 137 -20.05 12.78 -4.39
CA GLN A 137 -18.67 12.33 -4.62
C GLN A 137 -17.87 13.34 -5.46
N ALA A 138 -18.48 13.86 -6.53
CA ALA A 138 -17.85 14.88 -7.37
C ALA A 138 -17.58 16.18 -6.60
N ALA A 139 -18.51 16.62 -5.76
CA ALA A 139 -18.34 17.79 -4.91
C ALA A 139 -17.19 17.59 -3.90
N ALA A 140 -17.17 16.45 -3.20
CA ALA A 140 -16.10 16.11 -2.27
C ALA A 140 -14.73 16.02 -2.95
N ALA A 141 -14.68 15.46 -4.17
CA ALA A 141 -13.44 15.42 -4.95
C ALA A 141 -12.98 16.82 -5.38
N ALA A 142 -13.91 17.71 -5.75
CA ALA A 142 -13.59 19.09 -6.10
C ALA A 142 -13.06 19.89 -4.89
N GLU A 143 -13.66 19.72 -3.72
CA GLU A 143 -13.19 20.33 -2.47
C GLU A 143 -11.79 19.83 -2.09
N ALA A 144 -11.56 18.51 -2.15
CA ALA A 144 -10.25 17.93 -1.91
C ALA A 144 -9.19 18.45 -2.89
N ALA A 145 -9.54 18.60 -4.17
CA ALA A 145 -8.65 19.17 -5.18
C ALA A 145 -8.34 20.65 -4.91
N ALA A 146 -9.33 21.43 -4.47
CA ALA A 146 -9.13 22.83 -4.08
C ALA A 146 -8.21 22.96 -2.87
N ALA A 147 -8.42 22.13 -1.83
CA ALA A 147 -7.56 22.07 -0.65
C ALA A 147 -6.12 21.67 -1.01
N ALA A 148 -5.95 20.70 -1.92
CA ALA A 148 -4.63 20.29 -2.40
C ALA A 148 -3.90 21.42 -3.14
N LYS A 149 -4.60 22.20 -3.99
CA LYS A 149 -4.03 23.38 -4.66
C LYS A 149 -3.60 24.46 -3.66
N GLN A 150 -4.43 24.73 -2.65
CA GLN A 150 -4.10 25.69 -1.58
C GLN A 150 -2.85 25.24 -0.81
N LYS A 151 -2.77 23.97 -0.45
CA LYS A 151 -1.59 23.39 0.21
C LYS A 151 -0.34 23.51 -0.67
N GLN A 152 -0.45 23.17 -1.95
CA GLN A 152 0.67 23.30 -2.89
C GLN A 152 1.16 24.75 -3.00
N ALA A 153 0.24 25.72 -3.06
CA ALA A 153 0.59 27.13 -3.07
C ALA A 153 1.29 27.56 -1.77
N ALA A 154 0.82 27.08 -0.62
CA ALA A 154 1.45 27.35 0.68
C ALA A 154 2.85 26.72 0.80
N ASP A 155 3.01 25.48 0.32
CA ASP A 155 4.31 24.79 0.31
C ASP A 155 5.31 25.52 -0.62
N TYR A 156 4.83 26.04 -1.76
CA TYR A 156 5.65 26.82 -2.69
C TYR A 156 6.06 28.19 -2.10
N ASP A 157 5.14 28.89 -1.41
CA ASP A 157 5.44 30.13 -0.66
C ASP A 157 6.47 29.87 0.45
N ALA A 158 6.29 28.81 1.24
CA ALA A 158 7.20 28.44 2.31
C ALA A 158 8.61 28.13 1.79
N ALA A 159 8.70 27.39 0.68
CA ALA A 159 9.96 27.10 -0.01
C ALA A 159 10.66 28.38 -0.48
N TYR A 160 9.92 29.29 -1.11
CA TYR A 160 10.43 30.59 -1.53
C TYR A 160 10.99 31.40 -0.34
N ARG A 161 10.22 31.54 0.74
CA ARG A 161 10.63 32.25 1.96
C ARG A 161 11.85 31.63 2.61
N GLN A 162 11.96 30.30 2.62
CA GLN A 162 13.14 29.61 3.13
C GLN A 162 14.39 29.94 2.30
N GLY A 163 14.25 30.00 0.97
CA GLY A 163 15.31 30.43 0.06
C GLY A 163 15.79 31.84 0.35
N LEU A 164 14.84 32.77 0.55
CA LEU A 164 15.14 34.16 0.90
C LEU A 164 15.89 34.26 2.23
N ALA A 165 15.37 33.60 3.29
CA ALA A 165 15.99 33.61 4.61
C ALA A 165 17.42 33.04 4.57
N GLY A 166 17.63 31.97 3.81
CA GLY A 166 18.96 31.39 3.61
C GLY A 166 19.93 32.34 2.90
N ALA A 167 19.49 32.98 1.80
CA ALA A 167 20.29 33.97 1.09
C ALA A 167 20.63 35.20 1.96
N GLN A 168 19.69 35.64 2.80
CA GLN A 168 19.89 36.73 3.76
C GLN A 168 20.95 36.35 4.81
N ALA A 169 20.85 35.14 5.38
CA ALA A 169 21.77 34.65 6.41
C ALA A 169 23.16 34.24 5.89
N ALA A 170 23.33 34.04 4.58
CA ALA A 170 24.61 33.62 4.00
C ALA A 170 25.73 34.65 4.27
N THR A 171 26.84 34.17 4.83
CA THR A 171 28.03 34.97 5.16
C THR A 171 29.24 34.69 4.27
N THR A 172 29.17 33.66 3.41
CA THR A 172 30.22 33.31 2.45
C THR A 172 29.68 33.34 1.03
N THR A 173 30.56 33.52 0.04
CA THR A 173 30.18 33.46 -1.38
C THR A 173 29.64 32.08 -1.76
N SER A 174 30.24 31.00 -1.25
CA SER A 174 29.81 29.62 -1.53
C SER A 174 28.39 29.34 -1.02
N ASP A 175 28.06 29.79 0.20
CA ASP A 175 26.73 29.62 0.76
C ASP A 175 25.70 30.42 -0.02
N LEU A 176 26.01 31.68 -0.35
CA LEU A 176 25.10 32.55 -1.09
C LEU A 176 24.85 32.02 -2.50
N GLN A 177 25.87 31.49 -3.19
CA GLN A 177 25.72 30.89 -4.52
C GLN A 177 24.72 29.73 -4.53
N ARG A 178 24.70 28.90 -3.48
CA ARG A 178 23.72 27.81 -3.35
C ARG A 178 22.29 28.35 -3.29
N TYR A 179 22.06 29.40 -2.51
CA TYR A 179 20.74 30.01 -2.40
C TYR A 179 20.33 30.81 -3.64
N LEU A 180 21.27 31.42 -4.36
CA LEU A 180 20.99 32.06 -5.65
C LEU A 180 20.49 31.04 -6.69
N THR A 181 21.16 29.90 -6.81
CA THR A 181 20.72 28.80 -7.70
C THR A 181 19.33 28.29 -7.31
N TYR A 182 19.06 28.19 -6.01
CA TYR A 182 17.74 27.79 -5.51
C TYR A 182 16.67 28.84 -5.84
N LEU A 183 16.91 30.12 -5.55
CA LEU A 183 15.98 31.23 -5.79
C LEU A 183 15.73 31.48 -7.29
N ALA A 184 16.66 31.12 -8.16
CA ALA A 184 16.46 31.21 -9.62
C ALA A 184 15.25 30.38 -10.11
N GLN A 185 14.81 29.38 -9.34
CA GLN A 185 13.61 28.60 -9.63
C GLN A 185 12.30 29.35 -9.36
N PHE A 186 12.38 30.52 -8.70
CA PHE A 186 11.23 31.31 -8.24
C PHE A 186 11.16 32.70 -8.92
N THR A 187 11.83 32.91 -10.05
CA THR A 187 11.88 34.23 -10.70
C THR A 187 10.51 34.75 -11.17
N GLY A 188 9.58 33.85 -11.53
CA GLY A 188 8.20 34.20 -11.88
C GLY A 188 7.24 34.27 -10.69
N TYR A 189 7.73 34.13 -9.45
CA TYR A 189 6.93 34.10 -8.24
C TYR A 189 7.19 35.33 -7.36
N GLN A 190 6.12 36.03 -7.00
CA GLN A 190 6.18 37.26 -6.19
C GLN A 190 7.27 38.23 -6.72
N ASP A 191 8.18 38.67 -5.86
CA ASP A 191 9.32 39.55 -6.18
C ASP A 191 10.62 38.76 -6.41
N GLY A 192 10.53 37.48 -6.76
CA GLY A 192 11.67 36.56 -6.93
C GLY A 192 12.78 37.09 -7.84
N ALA A 193 12.44 37.69 -8.98
CA ALA A 193 13.44 38.28 -9.87
C ALA A 193 14.18 39.48 -9.23
N ALA A 194 13.45 40.34 -8.51
CA ALA A 194 14.04 41.49 -7.83
C ALA A 194 14.94 41.05 -6.66
N GLN A 195 14.48 40.10 -5.84
CA GLN A 195 15.26 39.52 -4.76
C GLN A 195 16.55 38.85 -5.28
N LEU A 196 16.46 38.12 -6.38
CA LEU A 196 17.62 37.48 -7.00
C LEU A 196 18.67 38.53 -7.42
N ALA A 197 18.26 39.63 -8.05
CA ALA A 197 19.17 40.72 -8.42
C ALA A 197 19.83 41.39 -7.19
N GLN A 198 19.07 41.59 -6.10
CA GLN A 198 19.61 42.12 -4.85
C GLN A 198 20.67 41.19 -4.25
N PHE A 199 20.44 39.89 -4.22
CA PHE A 199 21.41 38.93 -3.69
C PHE A 199 22.62 38.74 -4.61
N GLN A 200 22.48 38.90 -5.92
CA GLN A 200 23.64 38.96 -6.83
C GLN A 200 24.56 40.15 -6.51
N ALA A 201 24.00 41.32 -6.20
CA ALA A 201 24.80 42.46 -5.72
C ALA A 201 25.47 42.18 -4.37
N LYS A 202 24.79 41.47 -3.44
CA LYS A 202 25.41 40.99 -2.18
C LYS A 202 26.57 40.03 -2.45
N TYR A 203 26.44 39.14 -3.42
CA TYR A 203 27.48 38.18 -3.79
C TYR A 203 28.77 38.87 -4.24
N THR A 204 28.69 39.89 -5.11
CA THR A 204 29.85 40.66 -5.55
C THR A 204 30.58 41.30 -4.36
N ARG A 205 29.84 41.88 -3.41
CA ARG A 205 30.42 42.48 -2.20
C ARG A 205 31.11 41.45 -1.30
N LEU A 206 30.50 40.29 -1.07
CA LEU A 206 31.14 39.20 -0.30
C LEU A 206 32.42 38.69 -0.98
N ALA A 207 32.40 38.55 -2.31
CA ALA A 207 33.58 38.10 -3.06
C ALA A 207 34.76 39.07 -2.95
N GLU A 208 34.50 40.38 -2.96
CA GLU A 208 35.52 41.40 -2.72
C GLU A 208 36.07 41.36 -1.29
N GLN A 209 35.20 41.19 -0.29
CA GLN A 209 35.59 41.06 1.11
C GLN A 209 36.45 39.82 1.35
N GLU A 210 36.07 38.66 0.80
CA GLU A 210 36.85 37.43 0.90
C GLU A 210 38.21 37.56 0.21
N LYS A 211 38.28 38.15 -1.00
CA LYS A 211 39.55 38.45 -1.68
C LYS A 211 40.44 39.35 -0.84
N ALA A 212 39.89 40.40 -0.24
CA ALA A 212 40.63 41.31 0.64
C ALA A 212 41.15 40.58 1.89
N ALA A 213 40.33 39.74 2.52
CA ALA A 213 40.73 38.93 3.68
C ALA A 213 41.86 37.95 3.32
N HIS A 214 41.78 37.30 2.16
CA HIS A 214 42.86 36.43 1.66
C HIS A 214 44.15 37.19 1.39
N ALA A 215 44.08 38.40 0.82
CA ALA A 215 45.25 39.24 0.58
C ALA A 215 45.93 39.66 1.90
N VAL A 216 45.16 40.02 2.93
CA VAL A 216 45.69 40.32 4.26
C VAL A 216 46.33 39.08 4.91
N GLY A 217 45.68 37.91 4.80
CA GLY A 217 46.21 36.64 5.30
C GLY A 217 47.51 36.21 4.60
N ALA A 218 47.62 36.43 3.28
CA ALA A 218 48.84 36.18 2.52
C ALA A 218 50.00 37.09 2.99
N ARG A 219 49.74 38.39 3.22
CA ARG A 219 50.74 39.32 3.77
C ARG A 219 51.21 38.92 5.17
N ARG A 220 50.30 38.44 6.04
CA ARG A 220 50.67 37.94 7.38
C ARG A 220 51.53 36.69 7.30
N ARG A 221 51.21 35.73 6.42
CA ARG A 221 52.05 34.53 6.22
C ARG A 221 53.45 34.88 5.70
N ASN A 222 53.56 35.84 4.78
CA ASN A 222 54.87 36.31 4.29
C ASN A 222 55.68 37.00 5.40
N ARG A 223 55.03 37.75 6.31
CA ARG A 223 55.72 38.33 7.48
C ARG A 223 56.15 37.27 8.50
N ILE A 224 55.35 36.22 8.74
CA ILE A 224 55.73 35.10 9.61
C ILE A 224 56.90 34.32 9.00
N LEU A 225 56.94 34.11 7.68
CA LEU A 225 58.08 33.46 7.00
C LEU A 225 59.37 34.30 7.06
N ILE A 226 59.28 35.63 7.11
CA ILE A 226 60.45 36.50 7.29
C ILE A 226 60.95 36.49 8.74
N VAL A 227 60.06 36.38 9.74
CA VAL A 227 60.45 36.28 11.16
C VAL A 227 60.91 34.86 11.52
N ALA A 228 60.31 33.81 10.94
CA ALA A 228 60.78 32.42 11.03
C ALA A 228 62.03 32.16 10.17
N GLY A 229 62.29 32.97 9.13
CA GLY A 229 63.55 32.94 8.39
C GLY A 229 64.76 33.44 9.18
N VAL A 230 64.55 34.07 10.34
CA VAL A 230 65.60 34.53 11.27
C VAL A 230 65.70 33.62 12.51
N ALA A 231 64.76 32.71 12.72
CA ALA A 231 64.81 31.72 13.79
C ALA A 231 64.55 30.31 13.23
N VAL A 232 65.59 29.47 13.27
CA VAL A 232 65.61 28.02 12.98
C VAL A 232 66.24 27.64 11.63
N VAL A 233 67.58 27.67 11.63
CA VAL A 233 68.37 26.46 11.34
C VAL A 233 68.02 25.42 12.41
N ILE A 234 67.75 24.16 12.00
CA ILE A 234 67.62 22.90 12.80
C ILE A 234 66.27 22.17 12.60
N VAL A 235 66.37 21.08 11.82
CA VAL A 235 65.72 19.75 11.95
C VAL A 235 64.24 19.57 11.53
N GLY A 236 64.09 18.84 10.42
CA GLY A 236 63.25 17.63 10.35
C GLY A 236 61.74 17.78 10.10
N GLY A 237 61.20 16.98 9.17
CA GLY A 237 59.79 16.58 9.27
C GLY A 237 59.02 16.41 7.96
N GLY A 238 59.34 15.37 7.19
CA GLY A 238 58.49 14.85 6.09
C GLY A 238 57.20 14.15 6.56
N ALA A 239 56.58 14.57 7.67
CA ALA A 239 55.45 13.86 8.30
C ALA A 239 54.13 14.63 8.34
N PHE A 240 54.08 15.91 7.97
CA PHE A 240 52.90 16.76 8.24
C PHE A 240 51.75 16.61 7.23
N ALA A 241 52.00 16.07 6.03
CA ALA A 241 50.95 15.88 5.03
C ALA A 241 50.12 14.58 5.23
N TRP A 242 50.65 13.58 5.94
CA TRP A 242 49.90 12.35 6.23
C TRP A 242 48.99 12.51 7.46
N HIS A 243 49.41 13.30 8.45
CA HIS A 243 48.69 13.40 9.73
C HIS A 243 47.37 14.19 9.65
N SER A 244 47.25 15.16 8.74
CA SER A 244 46.02 15.94 8.57
C SER A 244 44.88 15.13 7.95
N HIS A 245 45.18 14.19 7.06
CA HIS A 245 44.19 13.27 6.51
C HIS A 245 43.74 12.21 7.53
N GLN A 246 44.64 11.74 8.39
CA GLN A 246 44.26 10.85 9.51
C GLN A 246 43.42 11.57 10.56
N ALA A 247 43.73 12.83 10.89
CA ALA A 247 42.94 13.61 11.85
C ALA A 247 41.53 13.93 11.32
N ALA A 248 41.40 14.24 10.02
CA ALA A 248 40.09 14.44 9.40
C ALA A 248 39.28 13.13 9.30
N ALA A 249 39.94 12.00 9.01
CA ALA A 249 39.31 10.69 9.01
C ALA A 249 38.90 10.25 10.43
N ALA A 250 39.72 10.52 11.44
CA ALA A 250 39.41 10.25 12.84
C ALA A 250 38.26 11.11 13.35
N ALA A 251 38.26 12.42 13.06
CA ALA A 251 37.15 13.30 13.42
C ALA A 251 35.82 12.93 12.72
N LEU A 252 35.89 12.40 11.50
CA LEU A 252 34.72 11.85 10.82
C LEU A 252 34.29 10.52 11.46
N ALA A 253 35.23 9.64 11.81
CA ALA A 253 34.96 8.39 12.50
C ALA A 253 34.32 8.61 13.89
N ASP A 254 34.75 9.63 14.63
CA ASP A 254 34.17 10.00 15.92
C ASP A 254 32.75 10.53 15.77
N LYS A 255 32.49 11.37 14.76
CA LYS A 255 31.14 11.85 14.46
C LYS A 255 30.20 10.72 14.01
N VAL A 256 30.70 9.80 13.19
CA VAL A 256 29.95 8.61 12.78
C VAL A 256 29.70 7.69 13.99
N THR A 257 30.67 7.54 14.89
CA THR A 257 30.52 6.72 16.11
C THR A 257 29.52 7.34 17.09
N ALA A 258 29.57 8.65 17.31
CA ALA A 258 28.61 9.38 18.15
C ALA A 258 27.20 9.34 17.55
N GLN A 259 27.07 9.48 16.23
CA GLN A 259 25.79 9.35 15.53
C GLN A 259 25.25 7.91 15.66
N ARG A 260 26.09 6.90 15.48
CA ARG A 260 25.72 5.49 15.63
C ARG A 260 25.30 5.13 17.05
N ALA A 261 25.93 5.72 18.07
CA ALA A 261 25.53 5.57 19.47
C ALA A 261 24.16 6.22 19.73
N THR A 262 23.89 7.38 19.13
CA THR A 262 22.59 8.07 19.22
C THR A 262 21.50 7.27 18.53
N ASN A 263 21.77 6.75 17.33
CA ASN A 263 20.84 5.90 16.57
C ASN A 263 20.55 4.58 17.30
N ALA A 264 21.55 3.98 17.94
CA ALA A 264 21.37 2.78 18.77
C ALA A 264 20.45 3.04 19.97
N LYS A 265 20.55 4.22 20.61
CA LYS A 265 19.62 4.61 21.69
C LYS A 265 18.17 4.74 21.17
N SER A 266 17.98 5.37 20.00
CA SER A 266 16.65 5.49 19.38
C SER A 266 16.06 4.13 19.00
N TYR A 267 16.87 3.22 18.44
CA TYR A 267 16.44 1.84 18.15
C TYR A 267 16.07 1.08 19.43
N ASN A 268 16.86 1.21 20.49
CA ASN A 268 16.61 0.57 21.78
C ASN A 268 15.35 1.12 22.49
N GLY A 269 14.89 2.32 22.14
CA GLY A 269 13.63 2.89 22.62
C GLY A 269 12.37 2.35 21.93
N LEU A 270 12.50 1.56 20.86
CA LEU A 270 11.35 0.99 20.14
C LEU A 270 10.71 -0.19 20.90
N PRO A 271 9.39 -0.44 20.73
CA PRO A 271 8.73 -1.67 21.20
C PRO A 271 9.41 -2.94 20.67
N SER A 272 9.29 -4.06 21.40
CA SER A 272 9.95 -5.34 21.08
C SER A 272 9.58 -5.87 19.69
N ASP A 273 8.31 -5.80 19.33
CA ASP A 273 7.81 -6.33 18.06
C ASP A 273 8.28 -5.46 16.88
N THR A 274 8.26 -4.13 17.06
CA THR A 274 8.84 -3.19 16.10
C THR A 274 10.34 -3.43 15.89
N LYS A 275 11.11 -3.74 16.95
CA LYS A 275 12.53 -4.12 16.82
C LYS A 275 12.71 -5.40 16.01
N LYS A 276 11.85 -6.40 16.21
CA LYS A 276 11.89 -7.68 15.48
C LYS A 276 11.63 -7.47 13.99
N ASP A 277 10.65 -6.63 13.64
CA ASP A 277 10.32 -6.33 12.25
C ASP A 277 11.41 -5.51 11.57
N VAL A 278 11.95 -4.50 12.26
CA VAL A 278 13.11 -3.74 11.77
C VAL A 278 14.29 -4.68 11.56
N LYS A 279 14.62 -5.57 12.51
CA LYS A 279 15.71 -6.54 12.34
C LYS A 279 15.50 -7.47 11.14
N THR A 280 14.27 -7.88 10.88
CA THR A 280 13.90 -8.73 9.74
C THR A 280 14.09 -7.98 8.42
N MET A 281 13.55 -6.77 8.30
CA MET A 281 13.74 -5.90 7.13
C MET A 281 15.23 -5.66 6.87
N MET A 282 16.01 -5.42 7.93
CA MET A 282 17.44 -5.13 7.80
C MET A 282 18.27 -6.33 7.38
N ALA A 283 17.90 -7.54 7.78
CA ALA A 283 18.51 -8.77 7.29
C ALA A 283 18.29 -8.95 5.79
N THR A 284 17.11 -8.53 5.28
CA THR A 284 16.79 -8.55 3.84
C THR A 284 17.64 -7.57 3.02
N TYR A 285 18.04 -6.43 3.60
CA TYR A 285 18.80 -5.39 2.90
C TYR A 285 20.29 -5.30 3.30
N HIS A 286 20.80 -6.24 4.10
CA HIS A 286 22.17 -6.23 4.65
C HIS A 286 22.58 -4.91 5.33
N ALA A 287 21.64 -4.19 5.94
CA ALA A 287 21.88 -2.86 6.50
C ALA A 287 22.21 -2.91 8.00
N ASN A 288 22.95 -1.91 8.53
CA ASN A 288 23.30 -1.81 9.95
C ASN A 288 22.30 -0.92 10.73
N PRO A 289 21.71 -1.38 11.86
CA PRO A 289 20.65 -0.65 12.58
C PRO A 289 21.08 0.71 13.09
N LYS A 290 22.40 0.90 13.23
CA LYS A 290 22.98 2.16 13.69
C LYS A 290 23.03 3.24 12.60
N ASP A 291 22.69 2.93 11.36
CA ASP A 291 22.73 3.89 10.24
C ASP A 291 21.35 4.52 9.93
N TYR A 292 20.31 4.17 10.70
CA TYR A 292 18.96 4.72 10.59
C TYR A 292 18.60 5.59 11.80
N ILE A 293 17.87 6.67 11.56
CA ILE A 293 17.24 7.49 12.60
C ILE A 293 15.76 7.13 12.68
N TYR A 294 15.31 6.65 13.84
CA TYR A 294 13.92 6.28 14.07
C TYR A 294 13.20 7.36 14.89
N LYS A 295 11.97 7.70 14.50
CA LYS A 295 11.08 8.60 15.25
C LYS A 295 9.67 8.02 15.30
N VAL A 296 9.15 7.82 16.50
CA VAL A 296 7.73 7.52 16.69
C VAL A 296 6.94 8.79 16.36
N LYS A 297 6.10 8.72 15.33
CA LYS A 297 5.30 9.87 14.85
C LYS A 297 3.94 9.94 15.55
N ALA A 298 3.34 8.79 15.85
CA ALA A 298 2.07 8.69 16.53
C ALA A 298 1.95 7.36 17.25
N THR A 299 1.18 7.33 18.34
CA THR A 299 0.84 6.13 19.09
C THR A 299 -0.65 6.15 19.39
N ALA A 300 -1.35 5.10 18.99
CA ALA A 300 -2.75 4.85 19.33
C ALA A 300 -2.84 3.59 20.21
N ALA A 301 -4.05 3.24 20.66
CA ALA A 301 -4.27 2.03 21.46
C ALA A 301 -3.74 0.77 20.75
N ASP A 302 -3.91 0.68 19.43
CA ASP A 302 -3.73 -0.56 18.68
C ASP A 302 -2.54 -0.52 17.71
N TYR A 303 -1.92 0.65 17.50
CA TYR A 303 -0.81 0.79 16.55
C TYR A 303 0.17 1.90 16.92
N THR A 304 1.42 1.72 16.46
CA THR A 304 2.50 2.71 16.54
C THR A 304 2.99 3.03 15.13
N VAL A 305 2.96 4.32 14.78
CA VAL A 305 3.48 4.80 13.50
C VAL A 305 4.92 5.24 13.72
N VAL A 306 5.86 4.57 13.07
CA VAL A 306 7.28 4.89 13.17
C VAL A 306 7.78 5.37 11.81
N GLY A 307 8.29 6.59 11.78
CA GLY A 307 9.08 7.08 10.65
C GLY A 307 10.53 6.68 10.85
N TYR A 308 11.19 6.27 9.76
CA TYR A 308 12.63 6.12 9.76
C TYR A 308 13.25 6.87 8.59
N THR A 309 14.39 7.48 8.88
CA THR A 309 15.19 8.22 7.91
C THR A 309 16.55 7.55 7.80
N PHE A 310 16.88 7.02 6.63
CA PHE A 310 18.22 6.53 6.34
C PHE A 310 19.12 7.68 5.86
N ARG A 311 20.32 7.78 6.43
CA ARG A 311 21.38 8.67 5.93
C ARG A 311 22.69 7.90 5.87
N GLY A 312 22.91 7.19 4.77
CA GLY A 312 24.15 6.47 4.52
C GLY A 312 24.54 6.48 3.04
N PRO A 313 25.81 6.18 2.72
CA PRO A 313 26.21 5.89 1.35
C PRO A 313 25.44 4.65 0.86
N ASP A 314 24.78 4.76 -0.28
CA ASP A 314 24.02 3.67 -0.89
C ASP A 314 25.00 2.60 -1.40
N THR A 315 25.17 1.51 -0.66
CA THR A 315 25.97 0.35 -1.08
C THR A 315 25.14 -0.70 -1.81
N SER A 316 23.84 -0.45 -2.08
CA SER A 316 22.97 -1.45 -2.74
C SER A 316 23.26 -1.64 -4.24
N LYS A 317 24.25 -0.92 -4.78
CA LYS A 317 24.81 -1.15 -6.11
C LYS A 317 26.33 -1.03 -6.08
N ASP A 318 26.99 -2.17 -5.88
CA ASP A 318 28.43 -2.29 -6.10
C ASP A 318 28.79 -1.95 -7.56
N LYS A 319 29.41 -0.78 -7.74
CA LYS A 319 30.51 -0.43 -8.67
C LYS A 319 30.80 1.09 -8.61
N LEU A 320 31.66 1.50 -7.67
CA LEU A 320 32.40 2.79 -7.55
C LEU A 320 31.60 4.10 -7.32
N PRO A 321 32.22 5.16 -6.72
CA PRO A 321 31.54 6.02 -5.75
C PRO A 321 30.83 7.21 -6.39
N LYS A 322 29.54 7.37 -6.07
CA LYS A 322 28.86 8.66 -6.16
C LYS A 322 28.48 9.09 -4.74
N SER A 323 29.30 9.98 -4.18
CA SER A 323 29.05 10.66 -2.92
C SER A 323 27.76 11.49 -3.04
N GLY A 324 26.66 10.90 -2.57
CA GLY A 324 25.41 11.60 -2.37
C GLY A 324 24.64 10.94 -1.25
N THR A 325 24.52 11.62 -0.11
CA THR A 325 23.64 11.19 0.98
C THR A 325 22.21 11.31 0.47
N ARG A 326 21.55 10.18 0.20
CA ARG A 326 20.13 10.14 -0.09
C ARG A 326 19.36 9.98 1.21
N VAL A 327 18.32 10.80 1.37
CA VAL A 327 17.40 10.74 2.49
C VAL A 327 16.20 9.94 2.02
N TYR A 328 16.01 8.74 2.59
CA TYR A 328 14.82 7.93 2.35
C TYR A 328 13.93 8.05 3.58
N ASP A 329 12.79 8.70 3.40
CA ASP A 329 11.76 8.81 4.43
C ASP A 329 10.66 7.80 4.14
N ALA A 330 10.56 6.79 5.00
CA ALA A 330 9.49 5.81 4.95
C ALA A 330 8.75 5.81 6.29
N THR A 331 7.46 5.48 6.23
CA THR A 331 6.59 5.41 7.40
C THR A 331 5.99 4.01 7.44
N ALA A 332 6.25 3.29 8.53
CA ALA A 332 5.68 1.97 8.77
C ALA A 332 4.65 2.05 9.90
N ILE A 333 3.56 1.31 9.73
CA ILE A 333 2.49 1.20 10.72
C ILE A 333 2.61 -0.19 11.32
N TYR A 334 2.89 -0.23 12.62
CA TYR A 334 2.99 -1.48 13.37
C TYR A 334 1.77 -1.64 14.25
N ARG A 335 1.06 -2.76 14.11
CA ARG A 335 0.01 -3.16 15.03
C ARG A 335 0.68 -3.71 16.30
N ARG A 336 0.24 -3.28 17.48
CA ARG A 336 0.68 -3.85 18.76
C ARG A 336 0.14 -5.26 18.94
#